data_AF-A0A933BAS4-F1
#
_entry.id   AF-A0A933BAS4-F1
#
_cell.length_a   1.000
_cell.length_b   1.000
_cell.length_c   1.000
_cell.angle_alpha   90.00
_cell.angle_beta   90.00
_cell.angle_gamma   90.00
#
_symmetry.space_group_name_H-M   'P 1'
#
loop_
_entity.id
_entity.type
_entity.pdbx_description
1 polymer ?
#
loop_
_entity_poly.entity_id
_entity_poly.type
_entity_poly.pdbx_seq_one_letter_code
_entity_poly.pdbx_strand_id
1 'polypeptide(L)'
;MSIGAPGVRMTLGARLKRAIFALRPEEFATLLFFVPTGFALAQMSLTRVDAPGGPAAAYPGSLARLILLVAATALFVWLVRSKPRWTVLRDSMPFLFAANIYASLHDLIRFFHAPDITGALYRWDVLLFGSEPTVWAERFAHPWLTDYFTVCYWLFYVLGPVMGLFLHLRNDRPAFRRTMVTVVFCLYLGYVGYVAWPASAPRLYIPGAYSVHLHGTAFLD
;
A
#
# COMPACT_ATOMS: atom_id res chain seq x y z
N MET A 1 -28.58 -11.04 49.73
CA MET A 1 -28.81 -9.59 49.61
C MET A 1 -27.60 -9.00 48.89
N SER A 2 -27.83 -8.50 47.69
CA SER A 2 -26.85 -7.92 46.77
C SER A 2 -26.33 -6.58 47.30
N ILE A 3 -25.02 -6.31 47.17
CA ILE A 3 -24.53 -4.97 46.81
C ILE A 3 -23.34 -5.15 45.85
N GLY A 4 -23.62 -4.99 44.56
CA GLY A 4 -22.63 -4.99 43.49
C GLY A 4 -21.70 -3.79 43.57
N ALA A 5 -20.41 -4.04 43.31
CA ALA A 5 -19.44 -2.98 43.10
C ALA A 5 -19.86 -2.10 41.90
N PRO A 6 -19.86 -0.77 42.03
CA PRO A 6 -20.18 0.10 40.92
C PRO A 6 -19.07 -0.01 39.87
N GLY A 7 -19.37 -0.70 38.78
CA GLY A 7 -18.53 -0.71 37.59
C GLY A 7 -18.34 0.73 37.14
N VAL A 8 -17.12 1.25 37.30
CA VAL A 8 -16.70 2.57 36.83
C VAL A 8 -17.07 2.67 35.35
N ARG A 9 -18.17 3.38 35.05
CA ARG A 9 -18.57 3.70 33.67
C ARG A 9 -17.52 4.66 33.13
N MET A 10 -16.45 4.11 32.55
CA MET A 10 -15.49 4.90 31.78
C MET A 10 -16.24 5.66 30.69
N THR A 11 -16.03 6.98 30.66
CA THR A 11 -16.51 7.84 29.58
C THR A 11 -16.02 7.32 28.24
N LEU A 12 -16.79 7.52 27.17
CA LEU A 12 -16.45 7.05 25.82
C LEU A 12 -15.02 7.51 25.42
N GLY A 13 -14.66 8.73 25.78
CA GLY A 13 -13.31 9.29 25.58
C GLY A 13 -12.21 8.57 26.36
N ALA A 14 -12.45 8.14 27.60
CA ALA A 14 -11.48 7.37 28.38
C ALA A 14 -11.31 5.94 27.82
N ARG A 15 -12.40 5.31 27.34
CA ARG A 15 -12.35 4.01 26.67
C ARG A 15 -11.59 4.09 25.35
N LEU A 16 -11.80 5.17 24.59
CA LEU A 16 -11.09 5.43 23.33
C LEU A 16 -9.59 5.64 23.59
N LYS A 17 -9.23 6.46 24.59
CA LYS A 17 -7.82 6.67 24.98
C LYS A 17 -7.14 5.36 25.39
N ARG A 18 -7.74 4.56 26.28
CA ARG A 18 -7.17 3.24 26.67
C ARG A 18 -7.05 2.28 25.49
N ALA A 19 -8.01 2.28 24.58
CA ALA A 19 -7.96 1.43 23.39
C ALA A 19 -6.84 1.87 22.42
N ILE A 20 -6.64 3.18 22.24
CA ILE A 20 -5.57 3.74 21.40
C ILE A 20 -4.19 3.48 22.02
N PHE A 21 -4.03 3.67 23.33
CA PHE A 21 -2.77 3.39 24.04
C PHE A 21 -2.47 1.89 24.25
N ALA A 22 -3.42 1.00 23.94
CA ALA A 22 -3.20 -0.45 23.92
C ALA A 22 -2.70 -0.96 22.56
N LEU A 23 -2.77 -0.13 21.51
CA LEU A 23 -2.27 -0.46 20.18
C LEU A 23 -0.76 -0.26 20.12
N ARG A 24 -0.09 -1.14 19.39
CA ARG A 24 1.33 -0.94 19.10
C ARG A 24 1.51 0.19 18.09
N PRO A 25 2.68 0.85 18.02
CA PRO A 25 2.93 1.95 17.09
C PRO A 25 2.61 1.60 15.63
N GLU A 26 2.96 0.40 15.18
CA GLU A 26 2.67 -0.11 13.84
C GLU A 26 1.17 -0.27 13.57
N GLU A 27 0.41 -0.73 14.56
CA GLU A 27 -1.05 -0.91 14.50
C GLU A 27 -1.74 0.46 14.43
N PHE A 28 -1.27 1.43 15.22
CA PHE A 28 -1.75 2.80 15.19
C PHE A 28 -1.45 3.50 13.86
N ALA A 29 -0.22 3.37 13.36
CA ALA A 29 0.16 3.94 12.07
C ALA A 29 -0.72 3.40 10.94
N THR A 30 -0.99 2.09 10.93
CA THR A 30 -1.87 1.47 9.93
C THR A 30 -3.27 2.09 9.95
N LEU A 31 -3.86 2.22 11.14
CA LEU A 31 -5.18 2.83 11.30
C LEU A 31 -5.18 4.31 10.88
N LEU A 32 -4.10 5.03 11.18
CA LEU A 32 -3.95 6.42 10.75
C LEU A 32 -3.99 6.55 9.22
N PHE A 33 -3.33 5.66 8.48
CA PHE A 33 -3.36 5.65 7.00
C PHE A 33 -4.70 5.19 6.42
N PHE A 34 -5.46 4.37 7.16
CA PHE A 34 -6.79 3.92 6.73
C PHE A 34 -7.83 5.04 6.76
N VAL A 35 -7.69 6.05 7.61
CA VAL A 35 -8.64 7.17 7.71
C VAL A 35 -8.72 8.00 6.42
N PRO A 36 -7.63 8.58 5.88
CA PRO A 36 -7.69 9.36 4.65
C PRO A 36 -8.06 8.49 3.44
N THR A 37 -7.58 7.24 3.41
CA THR A 37 -7.90 6.27 2.35
C THR A 37 -9.40 5.93 2.34
N GLY A 38 -9.97 5.63 3.51
CA GLY A 38 -11.38 5.33 3.66
C GLY A 38 -12.27 6.55 3.38
N PHE A 39 -11.85 7.74 3.80
CA PHE A 39 -12.54 8.98 3.47
C PHE A 39 -12.59 9.20 1.95
N ALA A 40 -11.46 9.09 1.27
CA ALA A 40 -11.41 9.27 -0.19
C ALA A 40 -12.22 8.20 -0.92
N LEU A 41 -12.13 6.92 -0.54
CA LEU A 41 -12.94 5.84 -1.11
C LEU A 41 -14.45 6.06 -0.88
N ALA A 42 -14.84 6.57 0.29
CA ALA A 42 -16.23 6.95 0.57
C ALA A 42 -16.69 8.09 -0.33
N GLN A 43 -15.89 9.15 -0.49
CA GLN A 43 -16.20 10.24 -1.40
C GLN A 43 -16.33 9.75 -2.84
N MET A 44 -15.37 8.94 -3.31
CA MET A 44 -15.40 8.32 -4.65
C MET A 44 -16.66 7.46 -4.86
N SER A 45 -17.10 6.72 -3.84
CA SER A 45 -18.30 5.87 -3.90
C SER A 45 -19.61 6.67 -3.88
N LEU A 46 -19.58 7.89 -3.35
CA LEU A 46 -20.75 8.80 -3.29
C LEU A 46 -20.89 9.66 -4.54
N THR A 47 -19.80 9.86 -5.30
CA THR A 47 -19.84 10.50 -6.62
C THR A 47 -20.72 9.68 -7.58
N ARG A 48 -21.87 10.24 -8.00
CA ARG A 48 -22.81 9.54 -8.89
C ARG A 48 -22.23 9.36 -10.29
N VAL A 49 -22.43 8.15 -10.83
CA VAL A 49 -21.98 7.65 -12.14
C VAL A 49 -22.80 8.25 -13.31
N ASP A 50 -23.84 9.02 -13.02
CA ASP A 50 -24.89 9.43 -13.98
C ASP A 50 -24.48 10.57 -14.93
N ALA A 51 -23.25 11.07 -14.86
CA ALA A 51 -22.74 12.07 -15.80
C ALA A 51 -21.81 11.40 -16.84
N PRO A 52 -22.24 11.24 -18.11
CA PRO A 52 -21.37 10.74 -19.17
C PRO A 52 -20.26 11.79 -19.40
N GLY A 53 -19.11 11.58 -18.77
CA GLY A 53 -17.96 12.50 -18.79
C GLY A 53 -17.55 13.11 -17.45
N GLY A 54 -18.23 12.78 -16.34
CA GLY A 54 -17.79 13.20 -15.01
C GLY A 54 -16.62 12.35 -14.48
N PRO A 55 -15.70 12.89 -13.65
CA PRO A 55 -14.59 12.14 -13.05
C PRO A 55 -15.07 10.96 -12.17
N ALA A 56 -16.36 10.91 -11.85
CA ALA A 56 -17.04 9.85 -11.11
C ALA A 56 -17.29 8.55 -11.89
N ALA A 57 -17.31 8.58 -13.23
CA ALA A 57 -17.43 7.38 -14.05
C ALA A 57 -16.13 6.53 -14.07
N ALA A 58 -15.08 6.97 -13.36
CA ALA A 58 -13.69 6.54 -13.58
C ALA A 58 -13.07 5.65 -12.48
N TYR A 59 -13.79 5.31 -11.40
CA TYR A 59 -13.25 4.54 -10.26
C TYR A 59 -13.93 3.17 -10.08
N PRO A 60 -13.63 2.17 -10.93
CA PRO A 60 -14.26 0.86 -10.85
C PRO A 60 -13.97 0.16 -9.52
N GLY A 61 -15.02 -0.26 -8.81
CA GLY A 61 -14.90 -1.05 -7.58
C GLY A 61 -14.56 -0.26 -6.31
N SER A 62 -14.65 1.08 -6.33
CA SER A 62 -14.41 1.93 -5.15
C SER A 62 -15.23 1.50 -3.92
N LEU A 63 -16.52 1.18 -4.11
CA LEU A 63 -17.40 0.69 -3.04
C LEU A 63 -16.95 -0.67 -2.49
N ALA A 64 -16.57 -1.61 -3.37
CA ALA A 64 -16.11 -2.93 -2.95
C ALA A 64 -14.81 -2.83 -2.14
N ARG A 65 -13.88 -1.96 -2.57
CA ARG A 65 -12.63 -1.67 -1.85
C ARG A 65 -12.88 -0.97 -0.52
N LEU A 66 -13.85 -0.06 -0.44
CA LEU A 66 -14.28 0.57 0.81
C LEU A 66 -14.83 -0.48 1.79
N ILE A 67 -15.72 -1.37 1.32
CA ILE A 67 -16.26 -2.46 2.13
C ILE A 67 -15.13 -3.37 2.62
N LEU A 68 -14.19 -3.74 1.74
CA LEU A 68 -13.04 -4.56 2.09
C LEU A 68 -12.15 -3.87 3.13
N LEU A 69 -11.89 -2.58 2.98
CA LEU A 69 -11.12 -1.78 3.94
C LEU A 69 -11.80 -1.74 5.31
N VAL A 70 -13.11 -1.47 5.35
CA VAL A 70 -13.89 -1.44 6.60
C VAL A 70 -13.94 -2.82 7.25
N ALA A 71 -14.17 -3.88 6.47
CA ALA A 71 -14.18 -5.27 6.96
C ALA A 71 -12.80 -5.68 7.51
N ALA A 72 -11.73 -5.36 6.79
CA ALA A 72 -10.35 -5.60 7.21
C ALA A 72 -10.01 -4.86 8.52
N THR A 73 -10.45 -3.61 8.63
CA THR A 73 -10.28 -2.78 9.85
C THR A 73 -11.07 -3.35 11.02
N ALA A 74 -12.32 -3.76 10.81
CA ALA A 74 -13.15 -4.36 11.85
C ALA A 74 -12.57 -5.69 12.33
N LEU A 75 -12.13 -6.55 11.40
CA LEU A 75 -11.45 -7.81 11.69
C LEU A 75 -10.17 -7.57 12.50
N PHE A 76 -9.40 -6.55 12.15
CA PHE A 76 -8.19 -6.17 12.86
C PHE A 76 -8.46 -5.77 14.31
N VAL A 77 -9.39 -4.84 14.51
CA VAL A 77 -9.78 -4.35 15.83
C VAL A 77 -10.35 -5.49 16.67
N TRP A 78 -11.14 -6.38 16.07
CA TRP A 78 -11.65 -7.58 16.73
C TRP A 78 -10.52 -8.53 17.14
N LEU A 79 -9.55 -8.79 16.27
CA LEU A 79 -8.44 -9.69 16.54
C LEU A 79 -7.55 -9.16 17.68
N VAL A 80 -7.24 -7.86 17.66
CA VAL A 80 -6.47 -7.18 18.73
C VAL A 80 -7.17 -7.32 20.08
N ARG A 81 -8.50 -7.21 20.11
CA ARG A 81 -9.30 -7.31 21.36
C ARG A 81 -9.52 -8.74 21.84
N SER A 82 -9.81 -9.67 20.93
CA SER A 82 -10.25 -11.02 21.28
C SER A 82 -9.11 -12.01 21.46
N LYS A 83 -8.00 -11.85 20.72
CA LYS A 83 -6.89 -12.81 20.68
C LYS A 83 -5.53 -12.10 20.79
N PRO A 84 -5.25 -11.39 21.90
CA PRO A 84 -4.01 -10.62 22.05
C PRO A 84 -2.73 -11.49 22.00
N ARG A 85 -2.84 -12.80 22.27
CA ARG A 85 -1.74 -13.77 22.26
C ARG A 85 -1.31 -14.22 20.86
N TRP A 86 -2.06 -13.91 19.80
CA TRP A 86 -1.75 -14.30 18.42
C TRP A 86 -0.74 -13.34 17.79
N THR A 87 0.48 -13.33 18.33
CA THR A 87 1.51 -12.34 18.00
C THR A 87 1.92 -12.39 16.53
N VAL A 88 2.13 -13.57 15.95
CA VAL A 88 2.54 -13.73 14.55
C VAL A 88 1.54 -13.12 13.58
N LEU A 89 0.25 -13.41 13.80
CA LEU A 89 -0.81 -12.88 12.94
C LEU A 89 -0.90 -11.36 13.09
N ARG A 90 -0.80 -10.84 14.32
CA ARG A 90 -0.79 -9.39 14.57
C ARG A 90 0.42 -8.68 13.96
N ASP A 91 1.59 -9.32 13.96
CA ASP A 91 2.83 -8.78 13.40
C ASP A 91 2.80 -8.78 11.85
N SER A 92 2.06 -9.72 11.24
CA SER A 92 1.96 -9.87 9.78
C SER A 92 0.81 -9.03 9.18
N MET A 93 -0.22 -8.70 9.96
CA MET A 93 -1.39 -7.95 9.51
C MET A 93 -1.09 -6.57 8.90
N PRO A 94 -0.18 -5.74 9.47
CA PRO A 94 0.17 -4.46 8.86
C PRO A 94 0.70 -4.56 7.42
N PHE A 95 1.36 -5.66 7.07
CA PHE A 95 1.79 -5.92 5.69
C PHE A 95 0.60 -6.11 4.74
N LEU A 96 -0.40 -6.91 5.15
CA LEU A 96 -1.64 -7.11 4.37
C LEU A 96 -2.42 -5.81 4.20
N PHE A 97 -2.43 -4.98 5.25
CA PHE A 97 -3.07 -3.67 5.21
C PHE A 97 -2.34 -2.67 4.31
N ALA A 98 -1.01 -2.67 4.31
CA ALA A 98 -0.24 -1.90 3.36
C ALA A 98 -0.61 -2.28 1.92
N ALA A 99 -0.67 -3.58 1.59
CA ALA A 99 -1.10 -4.03 0.26
C ALA A 99 -2.50 -3.52 -0.12
N ASN A 100 -3.45 -3.52 0.82
CA ASN A 100 -4.81 -3.03 0.57
C ASN A 100 -4.88 -1.51 0.33
N ILE A 101 -4.08 -0.72 1.06
CA ILE A 101 -3.97 0.73 0.82
C ILE A 101 -3.39 0.98 -0.58
N TYR A 102 -2.33 0.26 -0.94
CA TYR A 102 -1.67 0.39 -2.23
C TYR A 102 -2.58 0.06 -3.42
N ALA A 103 -3.52 -0.88 -3.25
CA ALA A 103 -4.51 -1.21 -4.29
C ALA A 103 -5.42 -0.03 -4.66
N SER A 104 -5.58 0.95 -3.76
CA SER A 104 -6.40 2.15 -3.98
C SER A 104 -5.58 3.38 -4.37
N LEU A 105 -4.24 3.27 -4.42
CA LEU A 105 -3.33 4.41 -4.59
C LEU A 105 -3.55 5.18 -5.89
N HIS A 106 -3.73 4.46 -7.00
CA HIS A 106 -3.94 5.08 -8.31
C HIS A 106 -5.18 5.96 -8.37
N ASP A 107 -6.27 5.50 -7.74
CA ASP A 107 -7.54 6.22 -7.69
C ASP A 107 -7.43 7.42 -6.75
N LEU A 108 -6.72 7.29 -5.64
CA LEU A 108 -6.46 8.37 -4.70
C LEU A 108 -5.76 9.55 -5.38
N ILE A 109 -4.72 9.29 -6.15
CA ILE A 109 -3.97 10.34 -6.86
C ILE A 109 -4.87 11.09 -7.85
N ARG A 110 -5.67 10.35 -8.63
CA ARG A 110 -6.63 10.93 -9.56
C ARG A 110 -7.67 11.78 -8.85
N PHE A 111 -8.19 11.31 -7.72
CA PHE A 111 -9.20 12.03 -6.93
C PHE A 111 -8.67 13.32 -6.32
N PHE A 112 -7.45 13.32 -5.80
CA PHE A 112 -6.82 14.50 -5.24
C PHE A 112 -6.27 15.48 -6.29
N HIS A 113 -6.33 15.14 -7.58
CA HIS A 113 -5.79 15.96 -8.69
C HIS A 113 -4.36 16.45 -8.43
N ALA A 114 -3.54 15.60 -7.82
CA ALA A 114 -2.19 15.96 -7.45
C ALA A 114 -1.33 16.17 -8.72
N PRO A 115 -0.55 17.27 -8.81
CA PRO A 115 0.21 17.59 -10.01
C PRO A 115 1.31 16.56 -10.24
N ASP A 116 1.32 15.99 -11.44
CA ASP A 116 2.28 14.97 -11.84
C ASP A 116 3.68 15.58 -12.03
N ILE A 117 4.68 15.05 -11.32
CA ILE A 117 6.06 15.54 -11.36
C ILE A 117 6.95 14.82 -12.38
N THR A 118 6.41 13.93 -13.21
CA THR A 118 7.16 13.11 -14.18
C THR A 118 8.05 13.96 -15.07
N GLY A 119 7.56 15.12 -15.53
CA GLY A 119 8.37 16.02 -16.35
C GLY A 119 9.56 16.64 -15.62
N ALA A 120 9.45 16.87 -14.30
CA ALA A 120 10.60 17.25 -13.51
C ALA A 120 11.58 16.08 -13.42
N LEU A 121 11.13 14.88 -13.03
CA LEU A 121 11.98 13.69 -12.91
C LEU A 121 12.73 13.37 -14.21
N TYR A 122 12.04 13.41 -15.36
CA TYR A 122 12.64 13.23 -16.67
C TYR A 122 13.82 14.19 -16.93
N ARG A 123 13.67 15.47 -16.57
CA ARG A 123 14.76 16.45 -16.72
C ARG A 123 15.95 16.13 -15.82
N TRP A 124 15.70 15.61 -14.62
CA TRP A 124 16.76 15.14 -13.72
C TRP A 124 17.46 13.91 -14.28
N ASP A 125 16.72 12.94 -14.83
CA ASP A 125 17.28 11.75 -15.46
C ASP A 125 18.22 12.13 -16.62
N VAL A 126 17.75 12.99 -17.54
CA VAL A 126 18.58 13.47 -18.65
C VAL A 126 19.79 14.29 -18.17
N LEU A 127 19.63 15.09 -17.12
CA LEU A 127 20.74 15.86 -16.54
C LEU A 127 21.81 14.96 -15.92
N LEU A 128 21.41 13.89 -15.23
CA LEU A 128 22.31 12.97 -14.53
C LEU A 128 23.02 12.02 -15.50
N PHE A 129 22.31 11.51 -16.50
CA PHE A 129 22.84 10.50 -17.43
C PHE A 129 23.29 11.07 -18.79
N GLY A 130 23.02 12.35 -19.06
CA GLY A 130 23.31 13.01 -20.33
C GLY A 130 22.43 12.55 -21.51
N SER A 131 21.55 11.58 -21.29
CA SER A 131 20.61 11.03 -22.25
C SER A 131 19.43 10.43 -21.50
N GLU A 132 18.36 10.07 -22.20
CA GLU A 132 17.23 9.39 -21.56
C GLU A 132 17.59 7.92 -21.26
N PRO A 133 17.79 7.52 -19.98
CA PRO A 133 18.33 6.21 -19.62
C PRO A 133 17.45 5.05 -20.08
N THR A 134 16.13 5.22 -20.07
CA THR A 134 15.21 4.13 -20.47
C THR A 134 15.24 3.86 -21.97
N VAL A 135 15.44 4.90 -22.79
CA VAL A 135 15.63 4.77 -24.25
C VAL A 135 17.01 4.22 -24.58
N TRP A 136 18.06 4.70 -23.90
CA TRP A 136 19.40 4.15 -24.05
C TRP A 136 19.48 2.65 -23.70
N ALA A 137 18.68 2.21 -22.72
CA ALA A 137 18.62 0.82 -22.30
C ALA A 137 17.94 -0.12 -23.31
N GLU A 138 17.22 0.38 -24.32
CA GLU A 138 16.54 -0.46 -25.33
C GLU A 138 17.49 -1.42 -26.04
N ARG A 139 18.77 -1.04 -26.18
CA ARG A 139 19.81 -1.90 -26.78
C ARG A 139 20.11 -3.18 -26.01
N PHE A 140 19.63 -3.29 -24.77
CA PHE A 140 19.73 -4.50 -23.95
C PHE A 140 18.42 -5.28 -23.90
N ALA A 141 17.37 -4.85 -24.60
CA ALA A 141 16.09 -5.55 -24.64
C ALA A 141 16.28 -6.94 -25.27
N HIS A 142 15.95 -7.97 -24.49
CA HIS A 142 16.04 -9.36 -24.93
C HIS A 142 15.02 -10.20 -24.15
N PRO A 143 14.30 -11.15 -24.77
CA PRO A 143 13.22 -11.89 -24.12
C PRO A 143 13.61 -12.55 -22.79
N TRP A 144 14.80 -13.17 -22.74
CA TRP A 144 15.31 -13.78 -21.52
C TRP A 144 15.61 -12.77 -20.40
N LEU A 145 16.01 -11.55 -20.75
CA LEU A 145 16.23 -10.48 -19.78
C LEU A 145 14.88 -9.93 -19.29
N THR A 146 13.89 -9.79 -20.17
CA THR A 146 12.51 -9.43 -19.80
C THR A 146 11.96 -10.41 -18.77
N ASP A 147 12.08 -11.71 -19.02
CA ASP A 147 11.64 -12.76 -18.10
C ASP A 147 12.39 -12.70 -16.76
N TYR A 148 13.72 -12.57 -16.82
CA TYR A 148 14.55 -12.46 -15.63
C TYR A 148 14.15 -11.28 -14.75
N PHE A 149 13.97 -10.09 -15.33
CA PHE A 149 13.56 -8.90 -14.59
C PHE A 149 12.11 -9.00 -14.10
N THR A 150 11.23 -9.67 -14.85
CA THR A 150 9.87 -9.98 -14.40
C THR A 150 9.91 -10.84 -13.14
N VAL A 151 10.72 -11.90 -13.11
CA VAL A 151 10.90 -12.75 -11.91
C VAL A 151 11.50 -11.94 -10.76
N CYS A 152 12.52 -11.11 -11.00
CA CYS A 152 13.08 -10.24 -9.99
C CYS A 152 12.04 -9.28 -9.39
N TYR A 153 11.16 -8.73 -10.24
CA TYR A 153 10.04 -7.89 -9.82
C TYR A 153 9.02 -8.68 -9.00
N TRP A 154 8.73 -9.92 -9.34
CA TRP A 154 7.84 -10.78 -8.55
C TRP A 154 8.41 -11.13 -7.18
N LEU A 155 9.73 -11.34 -7.09
CA LEU A 155 10.40 -11.60 -5.82
C LEU A 155 10.21 -10.48 -4.81
N PHE A 156 10.03 -9.23 -5.23
CA PHE A 156 9.70 -8.12 -4.33
C PHE A 156 8.44 -8.42 -3.47
N TYR A 157 7.41 -9.02 -4.06
CA TYR A 157 6.18 -9.37 -3.33
C TYR A 157 6.34 -10.59 -2.41
N VAL A 158 7.28 -11.48 -2.73
CA VAL A 158 7.45 -12.77 -2.05
C VAL A 158 8.49 -12.71 -0.94
N LEU A 159 9.57 -11.94 -1.12
CA LEU A 159 10.70 -11.91 -0.20
C LEU A 159 10.32 -11.40 1.19
N GLY A 160 9.44 -10.40 1.29
CA GLY A 160 8.96 -9.88 2.58
C GLY A 160 8.30 -10.98 3.44
N PRO A 161 7.22 -11.62 2.93
CA PRO A 161 6.58 -12.75 3.60
C PRO A 161 7.51 -13.93 3.88
N VAL A 162 8.37 -14.30 2.93
CA VAL A 162 9.31 -15.43 3.09
C VAL A 162 10.33 -15.14 4.19
N MET A 163 10.86 -13.91 4.25
CA MET A 163 11.77 -13.50 5.33
C MET A 163 11.06 -13.53 6.69
N GLY A 164 9.81 -13.06 6.73
CA GLY A 164 8.97 -13.17 7.93
C GLY A 164 8.78 -14.61 8.39
N LEU A 165 8.42 -15.51 7.47
CA LEU A 165 8.26 -16.94 7.74
C LEU A 165 9.56 -17.58 8.21
N PHE A 166 10.68 -17.29 7.55
CA PHE A 166 11.99 -17.82 7.93
C PHE A 166 12.39 -17.45 9.36
N LEU A 167 12.24 -16.17 9.73
CA LEU A 167 12.51 -15.69 11.09
C LEU A 167 11.54 -16.29 12.12
N HIS A 168 10.28 -16.49 11.73
CA HIS A 168 9.30 -17.17 12.56
C HIS A 168 9.68 -18.63 12.85
N LEU A 169 10.09 -19.38 11.82
CA LEU A 169 10.53 -20.77 11.94
C LEU A 169 11.81 -20.91 12.79
N ARG A 170 12.69 -19.90 12.76
CA ARG A 170 13.85 -19.82 13.66
C ARG A 170 13.51 -19.41 15.11
N ASN A 171 12.24 -19.10 15.38
CA ASN A 171 11.74 -18.63 16.67
C ASN A 171 12.43 -17.33 17.17
N ASP A 172 13.06 -16.57 16.28
CA ASP A 172 13.70 -15.29 16.58
C ASP A 172 12.65 -14.16 16.52
N ARG A 173 11.86 -14.07 17.60
CA ARG A 173 10.77 -13.10 17.71
C ARG A 173 11.24 -11.64 17.63
N PRO A 174 12.36 -11.24 18.26
CA PRO A 174 12.88 -9.88 18.10
C PRO A 174 13.24 -9.53 16.65
N ALA A 175 13.95 -10.41 15.95
CA ALA A 175 14.32 -10.16 14.56
C ALA A 175 13.09 -10.12 13.66
N PHE A 176 12.17 -11.08 13.81
CA PHE A 176 10.90 -11.10 13.06
C PHE A 176 10.14 -9.79 13.19
N ARG A 177 9.92 -9.32 14.44
CA ARG A 177 9.20 -8.08 14.71
C ARG A 177 9.90 -6.86 14.09
N ARG A 178 11.23 -6.76 14.23
CA ARG A 178 12.00 -5.65 13.64
C ARG A 178 11.84 -5.64 12.12
N THR A 179 12.02 -6.78 11.46
CA THR A 179 11.90 -6.89 10.01
C THR A 179 10.50 -6.50 9.53
N MET A 180 9.43 -7.01 10.15
CA MET A 180 8.07 -6.68 9.74
C MET A 180 7.76 -5.18 9.92
N VAL A 181 8.16 -4.59 11.05
CA VAL A 181 7.98 -3.16 11.29
C VAL A 181 8.76 -2.32 10.28
N THR A 182 10.01 -2.67 9.98
CA THR A 182 10.83 -1.97 9.00
C THR A 182 10.23 -2.04 7.60
N VAL A 183 9.79 -3.24 7.16
CA VAL A 183 9.15 -3.41 5.84
C VAL A 183 7.90 -2.55 5.72
N VAL A 184 7.02 -2.60 6.73
CA VAL A 184 5.78 -1.80 6.75
C VAL A 184 6.08 -0.31 6.77
N PHE A 185 7.08 0.12 7.53
CA PHE A 185 7.52 1.52 7.55
C PHE A 185 8.02 1.99 6.19
N CYS A 186 8.85 1.19 5.51
CA CYS A 186 9.34 1.49 4.16
C CYS A 186 8.19 1.59 3.15
N LEU A 187 7.21 0.69 3.22
CA LEU A 187 6.01 0.75 2.38
C LEU A 187 5.20 2.02 2.65
N TYR A 188 4.98 2.41 3.90
CA TYR A 188 4.26 3.64 4.21
C TYR A 188 5.02 4.90 3.80
N LEU A 189 6.35 4.91 3.92
CA LEU A 189 7.17 6.02 3.43
C LEU A 189 7.05 6.15 1.90
N GLY A 190 7.13 5.03 1.17
CA GLY A 190 6.90 5.01 -0.28
C GLY A 190 5.50 5.49 -0.67
N TYR A 191 4.47 5.06 0.06
CA TYR A 191 3.09 5.49 -0.16
C TYR A 191 2.94 7.01 0.04
N VAL A 192 3.43 7.55 1.15
CA VAL A 192 3.40 8.99 1.43
C VAL A 192 4.15 9.76 0.35
N GLY A 193 5.34 9.30 -0.03
CA GLY A 193 6.14 9.92 -1.08
C GLY A 193 5.39 9.97 -2.40
N TYR A 194 4.75 8.88 -2.80
CA TYR A 194 4.02 8.79 -4.07
C TYR A 194 2.70 9.57 -4.07
N VAL A 195 2.01 9.69 -2.92
CA VAL A 195 0.84 10.57 -2.79
C VAL A 195 1.24 12.05 -2.80
N ALA A 196 2.36 12.41 -2.15
CA ALA A 196 2.86 13.79 -2.12
C ALA A 196 3.42 14.24 -3.48
N TRP A 197 4.10 13.33 -4.18
CA TRP A 197 4.74 13.56 -5.46
C TRP A 197 4.38 12.43 -6.44
N PRO A 198 3.16 12.47 -7.02
CA PRO A 198 2.76 11.47 -7.99
C PRO A 198 3.65 11.57 -9.23
N ALA A 199 4.09 10.41 -9.72
CA ALA A 199 4.88 10.30 -10.94
C ALA A 199 4.32 9.15 -11.79
N SER A 200 4.04 9.45 -13.04
CA SER A 200 3.65 8.49 -14.07
C SER A 200 4.86 7.77 -14.66
N ALA A 201 4.59 6.65 -15.33
CA ALA A 201 5.64 5.92 -16.03
C ALA A 201 6.22 6.76 -17.20
N PRO A 202 7.54 6.74 -17.45
CA PRO A 202 8.18 7.51 -18.52
C PRO A 202 7.54 7.31 -19.91
N ARG A 203 7.10 6.08 -20.23
CA ARG A 203 6.39 5.76 -21.48
C ARG A 203 5.13 6.59 -21.76
N LEU A 204 4.50 7.14 -20.72
CA LEU A 204 3.32 8.00 -20.85
C LEU A 204 3.72 9.47 -21.09
N TYR A 205 4.92 9.87 -20.64
CA TYR A 205 5.42 11.24 -20.76
C TYR A 205 6.14 11.50 -22.10
N ILE A 206 6.85 10.49 -22.63
CA ILE A 206 7.56 10.54 -23.92
C ILE A 206 6.97 9.51 -24.92
N PRO A 207 5.72 9.70 -25.37
CA PRO A 207 5.10 8.77 -26.30
C PRO A 207 5.88 8.74 -27.63
N GLY A 208 6.19 7.54 -28.12
CA GLY A 208 6.91 7.34 -29.39
C GLY A 208 8.44 7.44 -29.31
N ALA A 209 9.01 7.70 -28.13
CA ALA A 209 10.47 7.67 -27.95
C ALA A 209 11.05 6.24 -27.93
N TYR A 210 10.20 5.25 -27.67
CA TYR A 210 10.58 3.84 -27.60
C TYR A 210 10.38 3.16 -28.95
N SER A 211 11.39 2.43 -29.41
CA SER A 211 11.41 1.72 -30.69
C SER A 211 11.24 0.21 -30.54
N VAL A 212 11.47 -0.33 -29.34
CA VAL A 212 11.47 -1.76 -29.07
C VAL A 212 10.30 -2.16 -28.18
N HIS A 213 9.53 -3.15 -28.63
CA HIS A 213 8.49 -3.78 -27.80
C HIS A 213 9.11 -4.85 -26.90
N LEU A 214 9.02 -4.63 -25.58
CA LEU A 214 9.39 -5.64 -24.59
C LEU A 214 8.40 -6.80 -24.66
N HIS A 215 8.93 -8.00 -24.82
CA HIS A 215 8.23 -9.27 -24.75
C HIS A 215 9.11 -10.27 -24.01
N GLY A 216 8.47 -11.22 -23.33
CA GLY A 216 9.09 -12.34 -22.64
C GLY A 216 9.33 -13.54 -23.56
N THR A 217 9.78 -14.65 -22.98
CA THR A 217 9.72 -15.93 -23.69
C THR A 217 8.33 -16.53 -23.60
N ALA A 218 8.01 -17.50 -24.45
CA ALA A 218 6.71 -18.19 -24.46
C ALA A 218 6.29 -18.83 -23.10
N PHE A 219 7.18 -18.88 -22.11
CA PHE A 219 6.88 -19.38 -20.77
C PHE A 219 6.27 -18.33 -19.84
N LEU A 220 6.60 -17.04 -20.01
CA LEU A 220 6.22 -15.94 -19.10
C LEU A 220 5.51 -14.76 -19.79
N ASP A 221 5.36 -14.79 -21.13
CA ASP A 221 4.62 -13.79 -21.92
C ASP A 221 3.09 -13.89 -21.75
#